data_AF-K0NXD4-F1
#
_entry.id   AF-K0NXD4-F1
#
_cell.length_a   1.000
_cell.length_b   1.000
_cell.length_c   1.000
_cell.angle_alpha   90.00
_cell.angle_beta   90.00
_cell.angle_gamma   90.00
#
_symmetry.space_group_name_H-M   'P 1'
#
loop_
_entity.id
_entity.type
_entity.pdbx_description
1 polymer ?
#
loop_
_entity_poly.entity_id
_entity_poly.type
_entity_poly.pdbx_seq_one_letter_code
_entity_poly.pdbx_strand_id
1 'polypeptide(L)'
;MRELAKKRLSANFKQSTKYLALVFNDFFVLALIFIFGAVMFWYAKIMRVLPAGKWYYPLILAGILWIVSLPGKLVTLFQEADRQFLFTQDDAVKDYLDEMRGYSRLLPAILIGITAAILYPFASLKVGLNGSNYLFLVLALYWGKMAEQQVVSQEFTFDHRVKKASWLIRGLNLAMLLAALYLIPQITGIVILIPVAASFFLKKRGEKRQGQVFDWQYAIDYETERKDLVYTAFSLFTDVREKRVNIRRRKYLDFLLPSLKKETANSFLFRRSLLRNPEYLNLLARMTAFIVLISLMIADWTWTVPIAFLILYLTVWQLLPLAENYDRNIMYRVYPIDQAKKGQDLSRVLSWALFLQAIVVAAVWLIALPKEKILSVGLLLLWTLLLAKAYLPYKTKEVEKRARYGKKSGRRK
;
A
#
# COMPACT_ATOMS: atom_id res chain seq x y z
N MET A 1 -29.22 -0.71 16.00
CA MET A 1 -27.90 -0.44 15.39
C MET A 1 -26.70 -0.98 16.18
N ARG A 2 -26.66 -0.88 17.52
CA ARG A 2 -25.54 -1.41 18.34
C ARG A 2 -25.33 -2.93 18.21
N GLU A 3 -26.40 -3.72 18.20
CA GLU A 3 -26.28 -5.18 18.02
C GLU A 3 -25.70 -5.57 16.66
N LEU A 4 -26.10 -4.86 15.60
CA LEU A 4 -25.53 -5.02 14.26
C LEU A 4 -24.02 -4.72 14.27
N ALA A 5 -23.60 -3.66 14.96
CA ALA A 5 -22.19 -3.32 15.11
C ALA A 5 -21.41 -4.45 15.80
N LYS A 6 -21.91 -4.95 16.93
CA LYS A 6 -21.29 -6.06 17.68
C LYS A 6 -21.19 -7.34 16.84
N LYS A 7 -22.25 -7.70 16.10
CA LYS A 7 -22.26 -8.87 15.21
C LYS A 7 -21.22 -8.75 14.08
N ARG A 8 -21.07 -7.55 13.50
CA ARG A 8 -20.06 -7.30 12.45
C ARG A 8 -18.64 -7.31 13.01
N LEU A 9 -18.43 -6.74 14.20
CA LEU A 9 -17.14 -6.76 14.89
C LEU A 9 -16.70 -8.19 15.20
N SER A 10 -17.59 -9.02 15.75
CA SER A 10 -17.26 -10.42 16.05
C SER A 10 -16.94 -11.22 14.80
N ALA A 11 -17.67 -11.02 13.70
CA ALA A 11 -17.38 -11.63 12.41
C ALA A 11 -16.00 -11.19 11.86
N ASN A 12 -15.72 -9.88 11.89
CA ASN A 12 -14.43 -9.34 11.44
C ASN A 12 -13.27 -9.83 12.31
N PHE A 13 -13.47 -9.92 13.63
CA PHE A 13 -12.47 -10.46 14.55
C PHE A 13 -12.19 -11.93 14.24
N LYS A 14 -13.21 -12.78 14.09
CA LYS A 14 -13.07 -14.20 13.72
C LYS A 14 -12.34 -14.40 12.40
N GLN A 15 -12.62 -13.55 11.41
CA GLN A 15 -11.91 -13.59 10.12
C GLN A 15 -10.44 -13.15 10.28
N SER A 16 -10.20 -12.07 11.03
CA SER A 16 -8.86 -11.55 11.27
C SER A 16 -8.00 -12.54 12.05
N THR A 17 -8.55 -13.22 13.06
CA THR A 17 -7.82 -14.24 13.84
C THR A 17 -7.49 -15.47 13.00
N LYS A 18 -8.39 -15.88 12.09
CA LYS A 18 -8.10 -16.95 11.13
C LYS A 18 -6.90 -16.60 10.25
N TYR A 19 -6.84 -15.38 9.71
CA TYR A 19 -5.69 -14.93 8.92
C TYR A 19 -4.43 -14.76 9.76
N LEU A 20 -4.57 -14.26 11.00
CA LEU A 20 -3.46 -14.11 11.93
C LEU A 20 -2.80 -15.46 12.25
N ALA A 21 -3.60 -16.51 12.46
CA ALA A 21 -3.09 -17.86 12.69
C ALA A 21 -2.31 -18.42 11.48
N LEU A 22 -2.68 -18.03 10.25
CA LEU A 22 -1.93 -18.40 9.04
C LEU A 22 -0.60 -17.63 8.92
N VAL A 23 -0.57 -16.37 9.37
CA VAL A 23 0.64 -15.53 9.36
C VAL A 23 1.64 -16.01 10.40
N PHE A 24 1.19 -16.27 11.64
CA PHE A 24 2.02 -16.70 12.77
C PHE A 24 2.21 -18.23 12.80
N ASN A 25 2.75 -18.78 11.71
CA ASN A 25 3.26 -20.15 11.67
C ASN A 25 4.47 -20.29 12.62
N ASP A 26 4.67 -21.48 13.21
CA ASP A 26 5.80 -21.86 14.07
C ASP A 26 7.18 -21.34 13.60
N PHE A 27 7.51 -21.49 12.31
CA PHE A 27 8.79 -20.99 11.76
C PHE A 27 8.88 -19.46 11.79
N PHE A 28 7.78 -18.78 11.46
CA PHE A 28 7.73 -17.33 11.44
C PHE A 28 7.82 -16.75 12.85
N VAL A 29 7.16 -17.38 13.83
CA VAL A 29 7.25 -16.98 15.24
C VAL A 29 8.69 -17.06 15.74
N LEU A 30 9.39 -18.16 15.44
CA LEU A 30 10.80 -18.31 15.79
C LEU A 30 11.68 -17.22 15.15
N ALA A 31 11.47 -16.95 13.86
CA ALA A 31 12.17 -15.89 13.15
C ALA A 31 11.93 -14.50 13.76
N LEU A 32 10.69 -14.20 14.16
CA LEU A 32 10.33 -12.94 14.80
C LEU A 32 11.04 -12.77 16.15
N ILE A 33 11.13 -13.82 16.96
CA ILE A 33 11.85 -13.80 18.24
C ILE A 33 13.34 -13.50 18.00
N PHE A 34 13.96 -14.14 17.01
CA PHE A 34 15.36 -13.91 16.69
C PHE A 34 15.61 -12.48 16.18
N ILE A 35 14.78 -11.99 15.26
CA ILE A 35 14.86 -10.61 14.74
C ILE A 35 14.67 -9.59 15.86
N PHE A 36 13.65 -9.78 16.70
CA PHE A 36 13.38 -8.89 17.83
C PHE A 36 14.56 -8.89 18.81
N GLY A 37 15.11 -10.07 19.13
CA GLY A 37 16.31 -10.20 19.97
C GLY A 37 17.52 -9.46 19.39
N ALA A 38 17.80 -9.64 18.09
CA ALA A 38 18.89 -8.97 17.40
C ALA A 38 18.71 -7.44 17.39
N VAL A 39 17.51 -6.95 17.10
CA VAL A 39 17.18 -5.51 17.10
C VAL A 39 17.33 -4.93 18.51
N MET A 40 16.83 -5.61 19.53
CA MET A 40 16.94 -5.16 20.92
C MET A 40 18.38 -5.15 21.43
N PHE A 41 19.18 -6.17 21.07
CA PHE A 41 20.61 -6.21 21.38
C PHE A 41 21.37 -5.06 20.70
N TRP A 42 21.09 -4.83 19.41
CA TRP A 42 21.69 -3.74 18.65
C TRP A 42 21.30 -2.36 19.21
N TYR A 43 20.03 -2.18 19.55
CA TYR A 43 19.52 -0.99 20.22
C TYR A 43 20.26 -0.74 21.54
N ALA A 44 20.36 -1.75 22.42
CA ALA A 44 21.06 -1.62 23.69
C ALA A 44 22.54 -1.24 23.51
N LYS A 45 23.22 -1.81 22.50
CA LYS A 45 24.63 -1.49 22.20
C LYS A 45 24.78 -0.04 21.75
N ILE A 46 23.94 0.42 20.83
CA ILE A 46 23.98 1.80 20.31
C ILE A 46 23.69 2.84 21.38
N MET A 47 22.76 2.53 22.29
CA MET A 47 22.39 3.42 23.38
C MET A 47 23.54 3.74 24.33
N ARG A 48 24.55 2.87 24.43
CA ARG A 48 25.77 3.12 25.22
C ARG A 48 26.75 4.09 24.53
N VAL A 49 26.81 4.09 23.20
CA VAL A 49 27.80 4.84 22.42
C VAL A 49 27.29 6.22 21.98
N LEU A 50 25.97 6.40 21.88
CA LEU A 50 25.37 7.67 21.48
C LEU A 50 25.74 8.80 22.46
N PRO A 51 26.21 9.98 21.98
CA PRO A 51 26.38 11.16 22.84
C PRO A 51 25.02 11.62 23.39
N ALA A 52 24.98 12.38 24.48
CA ALA A 52 23.73 12.95 25.00
C ALA A 52 23.46 14.36 24.44
N GLY A 53 22.19 14.80 24.47
CA GLY A 53 21.84 16.22 24.28
C GLY A 53 21.99 16.78 22.87
N LYS A 54 21.99 15.94 21.83
CA LYS A 54 22.02 16.45 20.44
C LYS A 54 20.67 17.08 20.08
N TRP A 55 20.72 18.23 19.40
CA TRP A 55 19.54 19.00 19.01
C TRP A 55 18.53 18.22 18.16
N TYR A 56 18.98 17.22 17.39
CA TYR A 56 18.13 16.43 16.50
C TYR A 56 17.49 15.19 17.17
N TYR A 57 17.86 14.83 18.42
CA TYR A 57 17.23 13.70 19.12
C TYR A 57 15.75 13.90 19.44
N PRO A 58 15.31 15.08 19.92
CA PRO A 58 13.89 15.41 20.00
C PRO A 58 13.14 15.20 18.68
N LEU A 59 13.75 15.59 17.55
CA LEU A 59 13.14 15.43 16.22
C LEU A 59 12.95 13.95 15.84
N ILE A 60 13.95 13.11 16.14
CA ILE A 60 13.86 11.66 15.89
C ILE A 60 12.78 11.03 16.77
N LEU A 61 12.77 11.34 18.07
CA LEU A 61 11.74 10.87 19.01
C LEU A 61 10.34 11.27 18.52
N ALA A 62 10.19 12.53 18.10
CA ALA A 62 8.95 13.06 17.59
C ALA A 62 8.49 12.38 16.30
N GLY A 63 9.41 12.21 15.35
CA GLY A 63 9.14 11.56 14.08
C GLY A 63 8.65 10.13 14.28
N ILE A 64 9.32 9.34 15.11
CA ILE A 64 8.94 7.94 15.35
C ILE A 64 7.57 7.86 16.03
N LEU A 65 7.34 8.64 17.09
CA LEU A 65 6.06 8.66 17.80
C LEU A 65 4.91 9.14 16.91
N TRP A 66 5.14 10.17 16.09
CA TRP A 66 4.15 10.64 15.14
C TRP A 66 3.84 9.60 14.07
N ILE A 67 4.85 8.95 13.48
CA ILE A 67 4.65 7.88 12.48
C ILE A 67 3.81 6.73 13.07
N VAL A 68 4.10 6.31 14.30
CA VAL A 68 3.36 5.25 14.99
C VAL A 68 1.92 5.66 15.32
N SER A 69 1.65 6.96 15.45
CA SER A 69 0.29 7.46 15.64
C SER A 69 -0.55 7.50 14.35
N LEU A 70 0.05 7.40 13.16
CA LEU A 70 -0.67 7.39 11.87
C LEU A 70 -1.58 6.15 11.67
N PRO A 71 -1.13 4.91 11.94
CA PRO A 71 -1.99 3.72 11.82
C PRO A 71 -3.19 3.74 12.78
N GLY A 72 -4.18 2.90 12.48
CA GLY A 72 -5.44 2.81 13.25
C GLY A 72 -6.51 3.81 12.80
N LYS A 73 -6.90 3.67 11.52
CA LYS A 73 -8.10 4.28 10.95
C LYS A 73 -9.35 3.80 11.70
N LEU A 74 -10.40 4.61 11.67
CA LEU A 74 -11.71 4.25 12.20
C LEU A 74 -12.23 3.01 11.47
N VAL A 75 -12.68 2.01 12.21
CA VAL A 75 -13.39 0.86 11.67
C VAL A 75 -14.84 1.25 11.52
N THR A 76 -15.47 0.94 10.39
CA THR A 76 -16.90 1.16 10.21
C THR A 76 -17.62 -0.10 9.73
N LEU A 77 -16.92 -1.02 9.05
CA LEU A 77 -17.49 -2.27 8.51
C LEU A 77 -18.76 -2.08 7.68
N PHE A 78 -18.99 -0.90 7.10
CA PHE A 78 -20.07 -0.68 6.15
C PHE A 78 -19.86 -1.48 4.87
N GLN A 79 -20.96 -1.90 4.27
CA GLN A 79 -21.00 -2.69 3.04
C GLN A 79 -21.72 -1.92 1.94
N GLU A 80 -21.47 -2.27 0.67
CA GLU A 80 -22.13 -1.63 -0.48
C GLU A 80 -23.67 -1.68 -0.37
N ALA A 81 -24.22 -2.77 0.17
CA ALA A 81 -25.65 -2.95 0.40
C ALA A 81 -26.22 -1.97 1.45
N ASP A 82 -25.42 -1.53 2.42
CA ASP A 82 -25.89 -0.70 3.54
C ASP A 82 -26.45 0.64 3.08
N ARG A 83 -25.97 1.16 1.94
CA ARG A 83 -26.51 2.39 1.35
C ARG A 83 -28.00 2.28 1.05
N GLN A 84 -28.49 1.10 0.65
CA GLN A 84 -29.89 0.93 0.28
C GLN A 84 -30.74 0.54 1.50
N PHE A 85 -30.19 -0.29 2.40
CA PHE A 85 -30.93 -0.84 3.54
C PHE A 85 -30.93 0.04 4.80
N LEU A 86 -29.88 0.85 5.01
CA LEU A 86 -29.70 1.65 6.23
C LEU A 86 -29.92 3.15 6.01
N PHE A 87 -30.27 3.57 4.79
CA PHE A 87 -30.54 4.98 4.44
C PHE A 87 -31.63 5.61 5.30
N THR A 88 -32.64 4.84 5.71
CA THR A 88 -33.75 5.33 6.55
C THR A 88 -33.37 5.45 8.02
N GLN A 89 -32.17 5.02 8.41
CA GLN A 89 -31.71 4.94 9.81
C GLN A 89 -30.50 5.85 10.10
N ASP A 90 -30.31 6.92 9.31
CA ASP A 90 -29.19 7.86 9.44
C ASP A 90 -28.98 8.35 10.89
N ASP A 91 -30.04 8.65 11.62
CA ASP A 91 -29.97 9.10 13.02
C ASP A 91 -29.36 8.04 13.97
N ALA A 92 -29.64 6.77 13.71
CA ALA A 92 -29.15 5.63 14.50
C ALA A 92 -27.74 5.18 14.11
N VAL A 93 -27.13 5.77 13.06
CA VAL A 93 -25.75 5.47 12.63
C VAL A 93 -24.74 5.97 13.66
N LYS A 94 -25.05 7.01 14.44
CA LYS A 94 -24.19 7.49 15.53
C LYS A 94 -23.94 6.40 16.57
N ASP A 95 -24.99 5.73 17.01
CA ASP A 95 -24.90 4.61 17.94
C ASP A 95 -24.06 3.44 17.39
N TYR A 96 -24.10 3.23 16.08
CA TYR A 96 -23.28 2.22 15.41
C TYR A 96 -21.80 2.60 15.40
N LEU A 97 -21.49 3.86 15.04
CA LEU A 97 -20.12 4.36 14.98
C LEU A 97 -19.47 4.44 16.36
N ASP A 98 -20.24 4.70 17.41
CA ASP A 98 -19.73 4.76 18.79
C ASP A 98 -19.16 3.40 19.24
N GLU A 99 -19.87 2.32 18.92
CA GLU A 99 -19.42 0.96 19.21
C GLU A 99 -18.15 0.62 18.41
N MET A 100 -18.13 0.99 17.12
CA MET A 100 -16.98 0.77 16.25
C MET A 100 -15.75 1.59 16.66
N ARG A 101 -15.95 2.80 17.19
CA ARG A 101 -14.90 3.62 17.78
C ARG A 101 -14.29 2.90 18.98
N GLY A 102 -15.09 2.29 19.85
CA GLY A 102 -14.59 1.47 20.96
C GLY A 102 -13.52 0.47 20.52
N TYR A 103 -13.83 -0.33 19.50
CA TYR A 103 -12.90 -1.30 18.93
C TYR A 103 -11.67 -0.64 18.26
N SER A 104 -11.88 0.46 17.53
CA SER A 104 -10.83 1.16 16.76
C SER A 104 -9.75 1.81 17.63
N ARG A 105 -10.02 1.99 18.93
CA ARG A 105 -9.06 2.57 19.89
C ARG A 105 -7.98 1.59 20.34
N LEU A 106 -8.25 0.28 20.29
CA LEU A 106 -7.38 -0.76 20.83
C LEU A 106 -6.06 -0.87 20.06
N LEU A 107 -6.12 -0.90 18.73
CA LEU A 107 -4.91 -1.05 17.89
C LEU A 107 -3.93 0.14 18.04
N PRO A 108 -4.35 1.42 17.91
CA PRO A 108 -3.47 2.55 18.23
C PRO A 108 -2.90 2.53 19.64
N ALA A 109 -3.71 2.15 20.65
CA ALA A 109 -3.26 2.10 22.04
C ALA A 109 -2.08 1.13 22.21
N ILE A 110 -2.20 -0.08 21.64
CA ILE A 110 -1.16 -1.10 21.69
C ILE A 110 0.10 -0.64 20.94
N LEU A 111 -0.05 -0.09 19.73
CA LEU A 111 1.09 0.37 18.94
C LEU A 111 1.83 1.52 19.62
N ILE A 112 1.10 2.55 20.07
CA ILE A 112 1.70 3.68 20.79
C ILE A 112 2.36 3.20 22.08
N GLY A 113 1.71 2.32 22.85
CA GLY A 113 2.25 1.79 24.10
C GLY A 113 3.54 0.99 23.92
N ILE A 114 3.58 0.06 22.97
CA ILE A 114 4.77 -0.76 22.69
C ILE A 114 5.92 0.13 22.19
N THR A 115 5.68 1.01 21.23
CA THR A 115 6.75 1.90 20.73
C THR A 115 7.21 2.88 21.81
N ALA A 116 6.31 3.41 22.62
CA ALA A 116 6.67 4.26 23.75
C ALA A 116 7.52 3.50 24.78
N ALA A 117 7.23 2.23 25.07
CA ALA A 117 8.05 1.43 25.97
C ALA A 117 9.47 1.23 25.42
N ILE A 118 9.60 0.91 24.13
CA ILE A 118 10.90 0.73 23.47
C ILE A 118 11.71 2.03 23.45
N LEU A 119 11.06 3.18 23.22
CA LEU A 119 11.72 4.50 23.14
C LEU A 119 11.99 5.14 24.50
N TYR A 120 11.46 4.61 25.60
CA TYR A 120 11.64 5.22 26.93
C TYR A 120 13.11 5.41 27.34
N PRO A 121 14.02 4.42 27.19
CA PRO A 121 15.44 4.61 27.51
C PRO A 121 16.11 5.70 26.65
N PHE A 122 15.64 5.90 25.41
CA PHE A 122 16.15 6.93 24.52
C PHE A 122 15.71 8.32 24.96
N ALA A 123 14.43 8.46 25.31
CA ALA A 123 13.87 9.69 25.83
C ALA A 123 14.52 10.12 27.16
N SER A 124 14.75 9.20 28.09
CA SER A 124 15.34 9.54 29.39
C SER A 124 16.85 9.78 29.32
N LEU A 125 17.62 8.87 28.71
CA LEU A 125 19.08 8.91 28.76
C LEU A 125 19.71 9.88 27.76
N LYS A 126 19.06 10.15 26.62
CA LYS A 126 19.65 10.94 25.53
C LYS A 126 19.00 12.30 25.33
N VAL A 127 17.68 12.37 25.48
CA VAL A 127 16.92 13.63 25.37
C VAL A 127 16.84 14.35 26.73
N GLY A 128 16.98 13.64 27.84
CA GLY A 128 16.94 14.23 29.20
C GLY A 128 15.51 14.47 29.71
N LEU A 129 14.53 13.72 29.21
CA LEU A 129 13.15 13.83 29.69
C LEU A 129 12.97 13.07 31.01
N ASN A 130 12.37 13.74 31.99
CA ASN A 130 11.88 13.09 33.21
C ASN A 130 10.83 12.02 32.86
N GLY A 131 10.77 10.94 33.64
CA GLY A 131 9.82 9.85 33.40
C GLY A 131 8.36 10.29 33.42
N SER A 132 8.00 11.26 34.27
CA SER A 132 6.67 11.87 34.31
C SER A 132 6.34 12.63 33.03
N ASN A 133 7.26 13.48 32.55
CA ASN A 133 7.09 14.26 31.33
C ASN A 133 6.95 13.35 30.10
N TYR A 134 7.71 12.25 30.07
CA TYR A 134 7.55 11.24 29.04
C TYR A 134 6.19 10.55 29.08
N LEU A 135 5.73 10.17 30.28
CA LEU A 135 4.41 9.57 30.45
C LEU A 135 3.28 10.52 30.01
N PHE A 136 3.37 11.80 30.38
CA PHE A 136 2.42 12.82 29.91
C PHE A 136 2.45 12.98 28.39
N LEU A 137 3.63 12.90 27.76
CA LEU A 137 3.78 12.94 26.30
C LEU A 137 3.11 11.73 25.64
N VAL A 138 3.26 10.54 26.20
CA VAL A 138 2.63 9.32 25.65
C VAL A 138 1.10 9.39 25.78
N LEU A 139 0.60 9.83 26.95
CA LEU A 139 -0.83 10.05 27.16
C LEU A 139 -1.36 11.16 26.24
N ALA A 140 -0.60 12.22 26.01
CA ALA A 140 -0.91 13.27 25.05
C ALA A 140 -1.18 12.71 23.66
N LEU A 141 -0.23 11.91 23.18
CA LEU A 141 -0.28 11.32 21.85
C LEU A 141 -1.47 10.39 21.72
N TYR A 142 -1.74 9.60 22.76
CA TYR A 142 -2.90 8.72 22.80
C TYR A 142 -4.21 9.52 22.75
N TRP A 143 -4.39 10.54 23.59
CA TRP A 143 -5.60 11.40 23.57
C TRP A 143 -5.75 12.18 22.26
N GLY A 144 -4.65 12.71 21.72
CA GLY A 144 -4.63 13.38 20.41
C GLY A 144 -5.06 12.43 19.28
N LYS A 145 -4.69 11.16 19.36
CA LYS A 145 -5.18 10.13 18.43
C LYS A 145 -6.67 9.83 18.60
N MET A 146 -7.17 9.77 19.83
CA MET A 146 -8.60 9.58 20.09
C MET A 146 -9.43 10.75 19.53
N ALA A 147 -8.95 11.98 19.72
CA ALA A 147 -9.53 13.20 19.17
C ALA A 147 -9.58 13.18 17.64
N GLU A 148 -8.50 12.73 16.98
CA GLU A 148 -8.47 12.55 15.52
C GLU A 148 -9.55 11.58 15.04
N GLN A 149 -9.66 10.41 15.66
CA GLN A 149 -10.66 9.39 15.29
C GLN A 149 -12.09 9.91 15.47
N GLN A 150 -12.32 10.75 16.47
CA GLN A 150 -13.61 11.40 16.69
C GLN A 150 -13.95 12.41 15.59
N VAL A 151 -12.98 13.20 15.12
CA VAL A 151 -13.21 14.12 13.98
C VAL A 151 -13.46 13.36 12.69
N VAL A 152 -12.75 12.25 12.46
CA VAL A 152 -13.00 11.38 11.30
C VAL A 152 -14.42 10.80 11.31
N SER A 153 -15.00 10.46 12.47
CA SER A 153 -16.40 10.00 12.51
C SER A 153 -17.41 11.06 12.05
N GLN A 154 -17.05 12.35 12.11
CA GLN A 154 -17.88 13.46 11.63
C GLN A 154 -17.66 13.73 10.14
N GLU A 155 -16.57 13.22 9.55
CA GLU A 155 -16.23 13.36 8.13
C GLU A 155 -17.21 12.61 7.22
N PHE A 156 -18.01 11.69 7.75
CA PHE A 156 -19.05 10.97 7.02
C PHE A 156 -20.32 11.80 6.76
N THR A 157 -20.31 13.08 7.14
CA THR A 157 -21.34 14.04 6.71
C THR A 157 -20.87 14.75 5.44
N PHE A 158 -21.77 15.24 4.59
CA PHE A 158 -21.44 15.88 3.29
C PHE A 158 -20.52 17.13 3.37
N ASP A 159 -20.07 17.55 4.55
CA ASP A 159 -19.16 18.70 4.74
C ASP A 159 -17.70 18.33 4.43
N HIS A 160 -17.29 18.55 3.18
CA HIS A 160 -15.93 18.33 2.69
C HIS A 160 -14.84 19.17 3.42
N ARG A 161 -15.22 20.15 4.26
CA ARG A 161 -14.27 20.91 5.09
C ARG A 161 -13.68 20.05 6.22
N VAL A 162 -14.38 19.01 6.64
CA VAL A 162 -13.95 18.12 7.74
C VAL A 162 -12.75 17.25 7.34
N LYS A 163 -12.62 16.90 6.06
CA LYS A 163 -11.44 16.20 5.53
C LYS A 163 -10.15 17.02 5.59
N LYS A 164 -10.25 18.33 5.34
CA LYS A 164 -9.11 19.24 5.56
C LYS A 164 -8.81 19.37 7.06
N ALA A 165 -9.85 19.38 7.90
CA ALA A 165 -9.69 19.45 9.35
C ALA A 165 -8.95 18.24 9.94
N SER A 166 -9.19 17.01 9.45
CA SER A 166 -8.47 15.82 9.94
C SER A 166 -6.97 15.85 9.63
N TRP A 167 -6.58 16.32 8.42
CA TRP A 167 -5.17 16.56 8.09
C TRP A 167 -4.54 17.70 8.91
N LEU A 168 -5.28 18.78 9.14
CA LEU A 168 -4.84 19.89 10.00
C LEU A 168 -4.62 19.42 11.44
N ILE A 169 -5.47 18.55 12.00
CA ILE A 169 -5.30 17.99 13.34
C ILE A 169 -4.06 17.09 13.43
N ARG A 170 -3.77 16.29 12.40
CA ARG A 170 -2.53 15.49 12.35
C ARG A 170 -1.27 16.35 12.32
N GLY A 171 -1.30 17.43 11.53
CA GLY A 171 -0.22 18.42 11.48
C GLY A 171 -0.07 19.19 12.79
N LEU A 172 -1.19 19.55 13.41
CA LEU A 172 -1.23 20.21 14.71
C LEU A 172 -0.66 19.30 15.80
N ASN A 173 -1.06 18.01 15.85
CA ASN A 173 -0.50 17.02 16.76
C ASN A 173 1.02 16.88 16.59
N LEU A 174 1.55 16.89 15.35
CA LEU A 174 3.00 16.88 15.11
C LEU A 174 3.68 18.14 15.61
N ALA A 175 3.16 19.32 15.25
CA ALA A 175 3.69 20.61 15.66
C ALA A 175 3.70 20.73 17.20
N MET A 176 2.67 20.22 17.85
CA MET A 176 2.53 20.17 19.30
C MET A 176 3.50 19.20 19.95
N LEU A 177 3.73 18.03 19.35
CA LEU A 177 4.71 17.07 19.85
C LEU A 177 6.13 17.64 19.75
N LEU A 178 6.44 18.35 18.66
CA LEU A 178 7.71 19.07 18.52
C LEU A 178 7.82 20.23 19.54
N ALA A 179 6.78 21.05 19.65
CA ALA A 179 6.72 22.13 20.63
C ALA A 179 6.94 21.62 22.05
N ALA A 180 6.28 20.51 22.45
CA ALA A 180 6.41 19.91 23.78
C ALA A 180 7.82 19.40 24.09
N LEU A 181 8.62 19.05 23.08
CA LEU A 181 9.99 18.58 23.25
C LEU A 181 11.04 19.70 23.22
N TYR A 182 10.78 20.82 22.52
CA TYR A 182 11.71 21.95 22.43
C TYR A 182 11.37 23.10 23.40
N LEU A 183 10.09 23.37 23.64
CA LEU A 183 9.59 24.44 24.53
C LEU A 183 9.25 23.84 25.90
N ILE A 184 10.29 23.51 26.67
CA ILE A 184 10.23 23.20 28.12
C ILE A 184 9.41 21.93 28.51
N PRO A 185 10.02 20.93 29.15
CA PRO A 185 9.35 19.67 29.54
C PRO A 185 8.11 19.81 30.47
N GLN A 186 7.98 20.92 31.20
CA GLN A 186 6.91 21.17 32.18
C GLN A 186 5.57 21.63 31.56
N ILE A 187 5.55 22.07 30.30
CA ILE A 187 4.33 22.58 29.62
C ILE A 187 3.70 21.50 28.71
N THR A 188 4.31 20.32 28.66
CA THR A 188 3.85 19.15 27.88
C THR A 188 2.36 18.89 28.04
N GLY A 189 1.78 19.11 29.23
CA GLY A 189 0.34 18.95 29.53
C GLY A 189 -0.61 19.99 28.91
N ILE A 190 -0.22 21.26 28.82
CA ILE A 190 -1.08 22.37 28.36
C ILE A 190 -1.21 22.35 26.83
N VAL A 191 -0.16 21.93 26.14
CA VAL A 191 -0.14 21.79 24.68
C VAL A 191 -1.15 20.71 24.19
N ILE A 192 -1.53 19.76 25.06
CA ILE A 192 -2.48 18.65 24.82
C ILE A 192 -3.94 19.11 24.89
N LEU A 193 -4.24 20.05 25.78
CA LEU A 193 -5.61 20.53 26.00
C LEU A 193 -6.18 21.22 24.77
N ILE A 194 -5.33 21.84 23.95
CA ILE A 194 -5.77 22.62 22.78
C ILE A 194 -6.37 21.74 21.67
N PRO A 195 -5.74 20.64 21.19
CA PRO A 195 -6.33 19.79 20.16
C PRO A 195 -7.50 18.95 20.72
N VAL A 196 -7.43 18.56 21.99
CA VAL A 196 -8.54 17.87 22.68
C VAL A 196 -9.75 18.81 22.83
N ALA A 197 -9.53 20.06 23.25
CA ALA A 197 -10.58 21.07 23.30
C ALA A 197 -11.10 21.40 21.89
N ALA A 198 -10.23 21.54 20.89
CA ALA A 198 -10.64 21.78 19.51
C ALA A 198 -11.52 20.65 18.96
N SER A 199 -11.17 19.39 19.21
CA SER A 199 -11.99 18.24 18.82
C SER A 199 -13.31 18.17 19.58
N PHE A 200 -13.33 18.55 20.87
CA PHE A 200 -14.55 18.67 21.67
C PHE A 200 -15.47 19.80 21.16
N PHE A 201 -14.91 20.96 20.82
CA PHE A 201 -15.63 22.07 20.19
C PHE A 201 -16.20 21.70 18.82
N LEU A 202 -15.42 21.00 17.99
CA LEU A 202 -15.87 20.49 16.70
C LEU A 202 -17.01 19.47 16.88
N LYS A 203 -16.93 18.59 17.89
CA LYS A 203 -18.01 17.67 18.25
C LYS A 203 -19.30 18.39 18.62
N LYS A 204 -19.22 19.36 19.53
CA LYS A 204 -20.38 20.15 19.96
C LYS A 204 -20.99 20.96 18.81
N ARG A 205 -20.16 21.38 17.85
CA ARG A 205 -20.58 22.07 16.63
C ARG A 205 -21.23 21.12 15.61
N GLY A 206 -20.74 19.89 15.49
CA GLY A 206 -21.32 18.84 14.65
C GLY A 206 -22.62 18.26 15.20
N GLU A 207 -22.73 18.10 16.52
CA GLU A 207 -23.97 17.68 17.20
C GLU A 207 -25.10 18.70 16.99
N LYS A 208 -24.79 20.01 17.01
CA LYS A 208 -25.75 21.07 16.66
C LYS A 208 -26.19 21.07 15.19
N ARG A 209 -25.52 20.33 14.30
CA ARG A 209 -25.85 20.16 12.88
C ARG A 209 -26.59 18.85 12.63
N GLN A 210 -27.43 18.44 13.58
CA GLN A 210 -28.12 17.14 13.65
C GLN A 210 -29.12 16.85 12.52
N GLY A 211 -29.19 17.66 11.45
CA GLY A 211 -30.02 17.43 10.26
C GLY A 211 -29.21 17.24 8.96
N GLN A 212 -27.91 16.94 9.05
CA GLN A 212 -27.08 16.67 7.86
C GLN A 212 -27.16 15.19 7.46
N VAL A 213 -27.45 14.96 6.17
CA VAL A 213 -27.52 13.63 5.54
C VAL A 213 -26.19 12.91 5.67
N PHE A 214 -26.23 11.61 5.95
CA PHE A 214 -25.03 10.77 6.02
C PHE A 214 -24.54 10.41 4.61
N ASP A 215 -23.26 10.63 4.32
CA ASP A 215 -22.65 10.25 3.05
C ASP A 215 -22.24 8.77 3.08
N TRP A 216 -23.21 7.91 2.75
CA TRP A 216 -23.02 6.47 2.64
C TRP A 216 -21.95 6.08 1.61
N GLN A 217 -21.82 6.80 0.49
CA GLN A 217 -20.80 6.51 -0.51
C GLN A 217 -19.41 6.72 0.08
N TYR A 218 -19.20 7.86 0.73
CA TYR A 218 -17.92 8.16 1.34
C TYR A 218 -17.55 7.16 2.44
N ALA A 219 -18.50 6.81 3.31
CA ALA A 219 -18.26 5.87 4.40
C ALA A 219 -17.90 4.45 3.89
N ILE A 220 -18.56 3.98 2.84
CA ILE A 220 -18.28 2.68 2.21
C ILE A 220 -16.91 2.69 1.51
N ASP A 221 -16.58 3.75 0.79
CA ASP A 221 -15.28 3.89 0.13
C ASP A 221 -14.14 3.94 1.15
N TYR A 222 -14.33 4.68 2.24
CA TYR A 222 -13.39 4.74 3.36
C TYR A 222 -13.13 3.35 3.98
N GLU A 223 -14.18 2.57 4.23
CA GLU A 223 -14.05 1.21 4.76
C GLU A 223 -13.37 0.26 3.78
N THR A 224 -13.67 0.40 2.49
CA THR A 224 -13.07 -0.42 1.43
C THR A 224 -11.58 -0.17 1.36
N GLU A 225 -11.13 1.10 1.38
CA GLU A 225 -9.71 1.44 1.41
C GLU A 225 -9.02 0.94 2.69
N ARG A 226 -9.70 1.01 3.84
CA ARG A 226 -9.17 0.50 5.11
C ARG A 226 -8.98 -1.03 5.06
N LYS A 227 -9.98 -1.78 4.60
CA LYS A 227 -9.92 -3.25 4.49
C LYS A 227 -8.86 -3.70 3.49
N ASP A 228 -8.70 -2.98 2.38
CA ASP A 228 -7.68 -3.30 1.37
C ASP A 228 -6.26 -3.22 1.95
N LEU A 229 -5.98 -2.26 2.84
CA LEU A 229 -4.69 -2.19 3.55
C LEU A 229 -4.46 -3.43 4.44
N VAL A 230 -5.48 -3.85 5.19
CA VAL A 230 -5.40 -5.02 6.07
C VAL A 230 -5.21 -6.31 5.27
N TYR A 231 -6.00 -6.51 4.21
CA TYR A 231 -5.88 -7.66 3.34
C TYR A 231 -4.58 -7.66 2.54
N THR A 232 -4.05 -6.49 2.19
CA THR A 232 -2.73 -6.38 1.57
C THR A 232 -1.64 -6.87 2.52
N ALA A 233 -1.69 -6.49 3.80
CA ALA A 233 -0.75 -6.99 4.80
C ALA A 233 -0.83 -8.51 4.96
N PHE A 234 -2.04 -9.08 5.07
CA PHE A 234 -2.21 -10.54 5.13
C PHE A 234 -1.75 -11.24 3.85
N SER A 235 -1.96 -10.63 2.68
CA SER A 235 -1.54 -11.19 1.40
C SER A 235 -0.03 -11.32 1.21
N LEU A 236 0.78 -10.72 2.09
CA LEU A 236 2.23 -10.93 2.11
C LEU A 236 2.60 -12.32 2.65
N PHE A 237 1.69 -12.97 3.37
CA PHE A 237 1.94 -14.23 4.07
C PHE A 237 1.01 -15.35 3.60
N THR A 238 -0.22 -15.04 3.22
CA THR A 238 -1.23 -16.04 2.83
C THR A 238 -2.17 -15.52 1.75
N ASP A 239 -2.73 -16.41 0.94
CA ASP A 239 -3.70 -16.02 -0.09
C ASP A 239 -5.04 -15.59 0.53
N VAL A 240 -5.33 -14.29 0.44
CA VAL A 240 -6.57 -13.69 0.94
C VAL A 240 -7.60 -13.65 -0.18
N ARG A 241 -8.65 -14.46 -0.10
CA ARG A 241 -9.68 -14.57 -1.15
C ARG A 241 -10.48 -13.28 -1.35
N GLU A 242 -10.64 -12.48 -0.30
CA GLU A 242 -11.43 -11.25 -0.30
C GLU A 242 -10.66 -10.04 -0.86
N LYS A 243 -9.37 -10.18 -1.14
CA LYS A 243 -8.56 -9.10 -1.71
C LYS A 243 -8.96 -8.85 -3.16
N ARG A 244 -9.63 -7.73 -3.42
CA ARG A 244 -9.96 -7.27 -4.77
C ARG A 244 -8.74 -6.58 -5.37
N VAL A 245 -8.34 -6.95 -6.59
CA VAL A 245 -7.30 -6.21 -7.32
C VAL A 245 -7.89 -4.89 -7.79
N ASN A 246 -7.54 -3.78 -7.11
CA ASN A 246 -8.02 -2.46 -7.48
C ASN A 246 -7.18 -1.89 -8.64
N ILE A 247 -7.79 -1.75 -9.82
CA ILE A 247 -7.15 -1.18 -11.01
C ILE A 247 -7.42 0.32 -11.05
N ARG A 248 -6.47 1.13 -10.53
CA ARG A 248 -6.55 2.60 -10.55
C ARG A 248 -5.76 3.19 -11.73
N ARG A 249 -6.23 4.32 -12.27
CA ARG A 249 -5.49 5.09 -13.28
C ARG A 249 -4.24 5.70 -12.64
N ARG A 250 -3.09 5.53 -13.29
CA ARG A 250 -1.79 6.07 -12.86
C ARG A 250 -1.39 7.21 -13.78
N LYS A 251 -1.70 8.46 -13.39
CA LYS A 251 -1.43 9.65 -14.21
C LYS A 251 0.05 9.78 -14.63
N TYR A 252 0.98 9.34 -13.78
CA TYR A 252 2.42 9.38 -14.05
C TYR A 252 2.90 8.42 -15.16
N LEU A 253 2.09 7.40 -15.51
CA LEU A 253 2.39 6.48 -16.62
C LEU A 253 1.65 6.85 -17.90
N ASP A 254 0.78 7.86 -17.87
CA ASP A 254 0.01 8.24 -19.06
C ASP A 254 0.93 8.82 -20.16
N PHE A 255 2.12 9.33 -19.81
CA PHE A 255 3.14 9.77 -20.78
C PHE A 255 3.64 8.63 -21.70
N LEU A 256 3.58 7.37 -21.23
CA LEU A 256 4.01 6.20 -21.98
C LEU A 256 2.92 5.67 -22.94
N LEU A 257 1.69 6.20 -22.85
CA LEU A 257 0.58 5.79 -23.72
C LEU A 257 0.57 6.62 -25.00
N PRO A 258 0.50 6.00 -26.19
CA PRO A 258 0.38 6.75 -27.42
C PRO A 258 -1.03 7.34 -27.60
N SER A 259 -1.15 8.22 -28.59
CA SER A 259 -2.44 8.80 -29.00
C SER A 259 -3.41 7.73 -29.53
N LEU A 260 -4.69 7.89 -29.18
CA LEU A 260 -5.81 6.99 -29.49
C LEU A 260 -5.99 6.70 -30.98
N LYS A 261 -5.59 7.64 -31.85
CA LYS A 261 -5.86 7.57 -33.29
C LYS A 261 -5.00 6.53 -34.04
N LYS A 262 -3.94 5.99 -33.43
CA LYS A 262 -2.95 5.13 -34.10
C LYS A 262 -2.92 3.67 -33.60
N GLU A 263 -3.82 3.27 -32.72
CA GLU A 263 -3.80 1.92 -32.10
C GLU A 263 -4.92 1.02 -32.59
N THR A 264 -4.62 -0.27 -32.78
CA THR A 264 -5.64 -1.31 -32.87
C THR A 264 -6.32 -1.48 -31.52
N ALA A 265 -7.61 -1.87 -31.51
CA ALA A 265 -8.37 -2.04 -30.27
C ALA A 265 -7.71 -3.03 -29.28
N ASN A 266 -7.08 -4.11 -29.77
CA ASN A 266 -6.34 -5.05 -28.92
C ASN A 266 -5.07 -4.43 -28.33
N SER A 267 -4.26 -3.73 -29.14
CA SER A 267 -3.06 -3.03 -28.65
C SER A 267 -3.42 -2.00 -27.57
N PHE A 268 -4.51 -1.28 -27.78
CA PHE A 268 -5.05 -0.30 -26.84
C PHE A 268 -5.39 -0.93 -25.48
N LEU A 269 -6.05 -2.10 -25.50
CA LEU A 269 -6.44 -2.82 -24.29
C LEU A 269 -5.22 -3.38 -23.56
N PHE A 270 -4.32 -4.07 -24.28
CA PHE A 270 -3.14 -4.70 -23.68
C PHE A 270 -2.17 -3.67 -23.08
N ARG A 271 -1.89 -2.54 -23.74
CA ARG A 271 -1.01 -1.49 -23.16
C ARG A 271 -1.57 -0.90 -21.88
N ARG A 272 -2.88 -0.62 -21.87
CA ARG A 272 -3.54 -0.10 -20.66
C ARG A 272 -3.61 -1.15 -19.56
N SER A 273 -3.82 -2.41 -19.89
CA SER A 273 -3.76 -3.52 -18.93
C SER A 273 -2.38 -3.61 -18.28
N LEU A 274 -1.32 -3.57 -19.09
CA LEU A 274 0.06 -3.64 -18.63
C LEU A 274 0.42 -2.51 -17.67
N LEU A 275 0.05 -1.26 -18.00
CA LEU A 275 0.41 -0.09 -17.21
C LEU A 275 -0.52 0.17 -16.01
N ARG A 276 -1.80 -0.23 -16.08
CA ARG A 276 -2.78 0.04 -15.02
C ARG A 276 -2.92 -1.10 -14.03
N ASN A 277 -2.83 -2.35 -14.48
CA ASN A 277 -2.94 -3.49 -13.58
C ASN A 277 -1.69 -3.57 -12.70
N PRO A 278 -1.83 -3.51 -11.35
CA PRO A 278 -0.69 -3.57 -10.45
C PRO A 278 0.12 -4.86 -10.58
N GLU A 279 -0.50 -5.98 -10.95
CA GLU A 279 0.18 -7.27 -11.06
C GLU A 279 1.28 -7.24 -12.14
N TYR A 280 0.93 -6.82 -13.36
CA TYR A 280 1.87 -6.76 -14.48
C TYR A 280 2.90 -5.63 -14.36
N LEU A 281 2.47 -4.45 -13.90
CA LEU A 281 3.40 -3.35 -13.72
C LEU A 281 4.42 -3.65 -12.62
N ASN A 282 3.97 -4.21 -11.49
CA ASN A 282 4.88 -4.59 -10.41
C ASN A 282 5.80 -5.73 -10.85
N LEU A 283 5.34 -6.64 -11.71
CA LEU A 283 6.16 -7.68 -12.30
C LEU A 283 7.29 -7.10 -13.15
N LEU A 284 6.96 -6.19 -14.07
CA LEU A 284 7.96 -5.46 -14.87
C LEU A 284 8.95 -4.70 -13.99
N ALA A 285 8.45 -3.94 -13.02
CA ALA A 285 9.29 -3.16 -12.10
C ALA A 285 10.21 -4.06 -11.26
N ARG A 286 9.69 -5.19 -10.75
CA ARG A 286 10.46 -6.15 -9.95
C ARG A 286 11.57 -6.80 -10.76
N MET A 287 11.27 -7.29 -11.96
CA MET A 287 12.29 -7.92 -12.82
C MET A 287 13.36 -6.90 -13.23
N THR A 288 12.96 -5.67 -13.55
CA THR A 288 13.90 -4.57 -13.86
C THR A 288 14.80 -4.26 -12.66
N ALA A 289 14.20 -4.11 -11.47
CA ALA A 289 14.94 -3.86 -10.24
C ALA A 289 15.91 -5.01 -9.90
N PHE A 290 15.50 -6.26 -10.12
CA PHE A 290 16.34 -7.43 -9.89
C PHE A 290 17.56 -7.46 -10.83
N ILE A 291 17.35 -7.18 -12.13
CA ILE A 291 18.46 -7.02 -13.08
C ILE A 291 19.41 -5.94 -12.61
N VAL A 292 18.88 -4.75 -12.29
CA VAL A 292 19.67 -3.59 -11.85
C VAL A 292 20.46 -3.91 -10.58
N LEU A 293 19.81 -4.46 -9.56
CA LEU A 293 20.43 -4.74 -8.27
C LEU A 293 21.55 -5.79 -8.39
N ILE A 294 21.32 -6.87 -9.15
CA ILE A 294 22.37 -7.86 -9.42
C ILE A 294 23.53 -7.24 -10.20
N SER A 295 23.22 -6.43 -11.22
CA SER A 295 24.25 -5.74 -12.01
C SER A 295 25.13 -4.85 -11.14
N LEU A 296 24.53 -4.15 -10.17
CA LEU A 296 25.24 -3.29 -9.22
C LEU A 296 26.06 -4.07 -8.19
N MET A 297 25.61 -5.25 -7.77
CA MET A 297 26.33 -6.08 -6.79
C MET A 297 27.54 -6.81 -7.40
N ILE A 298 27.42 -7.30 -8.64
CA ILE A 298 28.46 -8.11 -9.28
C ILE A 298 29.53 -7.23 -9.93
N ALA A 299 29.14 -6.13 -10.61
CA ALA A 299 30.03 -5.19 -11.29
C ALA A 299 31.01 -5.79 -12.33
N ASP A 300 30.78 -7.02 -12.79
CA ASP A 300 31.51 -7.71 -13.88
C ASP A 300 30.56 -8.01 -15.06
N TRP A 301 30.98 -7.69 -16.28
CA TRP A 301 30.19 -7.91 -17.50
C TRP A 301 29.92 -9.39 -17.80
N THR A 302 30.87 -10.27 -17.46
CA THR A 302 30.85 -11.71 -17.80
C THR A 302 29.62 -12.40 -17.21
N TRP A 303 29.27 -12.04 -15.99
CA TRP A 303 28.14 -12.62 -15.26
C TRP A 303 26.89 -11.77 -15.37
N THR A 304 27.03 -10.45 -15.45
CA THR A 304 25.90 -9.52 -15.53
C THR A 304 25.10 -9.70 -16.81
N VAL A 305 25.76 -9.91 -17.96
CA VAL A 305 25.09 -10.03 -19.27
C VAL A 305 24.24 -11.31 -19.37
N PRO A 306 24.76 -12.53 -19.11
CA PRO A 306 23.96 -13.76 -19.17
C PRO A 306 22.81 -13.78 -18.17
N ILE A 307 23.02 -13.26 -16.96
CA ILE A 307 21.96 -13.19 -15.94
C ILE A 307 20.86 -12.23 -16.39
N ALA A 308 21.20 -11.08 -16.97
CA ALA A 308 20.21 -10.16 -17.51
C ALA A 308 19.43 -10.77 -18.68
N PHE A 309 20.08 -11.56 -19.55
CA PHE A 309 19.41 -12.28 -20.63
C PHE A 309 18.35 -13.25 -20.10
N LEU A 310 18.71 -14.00 -19.07
CA LEU A 310 17.81 -14.94 -18.39
C LEU A 310 16.62 -14.21 -17.76
N ILE A 311 16.86 -13.13 -17.01
CA ILE A 311 15.77 -12.39 -16.36
C ILE A 311 14.85 -11.71 -17.38
N LEU A 312 15.40 -11.15 -18.48
CA LEU A 312 14.59 -10.61 -19.58
C LEU A 312 13.71 -11.70 -20.20
N TYR A 313 14.26 -12.90 -20.44
CA TYR A 313 13.49 -14.04 -20.92
C TYR A 313 12.37 -14.43 -19.93
N LEU A 314 12.67 -14.52 -18.64
CA LEU A 314 11.68 -14.80 -17.60
C LEU A 314 10.59 -13.72 -17.53
N THR A 315 10.95 -12.45 -17.76
CA THR A 315 9.98 -11.34 -17.80
C THR A 315 8.97 -11.55 -18.93
N VAL A 316 9.44 -11.95 -20.13
CA VAL A 316 8.54 -12.30 -21.25
C VAL A 316 7.62 -13.45 -20.85
N TRP A 317 8.20 -14.52 -20.30
CA TRP A 317 7.44 -15.70 -19.91
C TRP A 317 6.31 -15.37 -18.93
N GLN A 318 6.61 -14.54 -17.92
CA GLN A 318 5.66 -14.12 -16.90
C GLN A 318 4.58 -13.16 -17.41
N LEU A 319 4.82 -12.44 -18.51
CA LEU A 319 3.82 -11.53 -19.11
C LEU A 319 2.92 -12.18 -20.15
N LEU A 320 3.24 -13.40 -20.63
CA LEU A 320 2.40 -14.15 -21.58
C LEU A 320 0.94 -14.35 -21.12
N PRO A 321 0.63 -14.62 -19.84
CA PRO A 321 -0.75 -14.77 -19.37
C PRO A 321 -1.64 -13.54 -19.59
N LEU A 322 -1.05 -12.38 -19.90
CA LEU A 322 -1.80 -11.17 -20.27
C LEU A 322 -2.78 -11.40 -21.44
N ALA A 323 -2.48 -12.35 -22.33
CA ALA A 323 -3.36 -12.72 -23.44
C ALA A 323 -4.72 -13.25 -22.97
N GLU A 324 -4.73 -13.98 -21.85
CA GLU A 324 -5.87 -14.79 -21.40
C GLU A 324 -6.85 -13.99 -20.53
N ASN A 325 -6.39 -12.90 -19.91
CA ASN A 325 -7.22 -12.05 -19.04
C ASN A 325 -8.52 -11.58 -19.69
N TYR A 326 -8.43 -11.20 -20.97
CA TYR A 326 -9.56 -10.67 -21.72
C TYR A 326 -10.45 -11.78 -22.28
N ASP A 327 -9.97 -13.02 -22.35
CA ASP A 327 -10.77 -14.14 -22.83
C ASP A 327 -11.93 -14.46 -21.90
N ARG A 328 -11.84 -14.13 -20.61
CA ARG A 328 -12.93 -14.32 -19.64
C ARG A 328 -13.96 -13.19 -19.65
N ASN A 329 -13.63 -12.02 -20.20
CA ASN A 329 -14.54 -10.87 -20.18
C ASN A 329 -15.58 -10.97 -21.31
N ILE A 330 -16.86 -10.99 -20.95
CA ILE A 330 -17.98 -11.07 -21.89
C ILE A 330 -17.97 -9.88 -22.86
N MET A 331 -17.72 -8.67 -22.36
CA MET A 331 -17.73 -7.45 -23.19
C MET A 331 -16.67 -7.50 -24.30
N TYR A 332 -15.50 -8.11 -24.02
CA TYR A 332 -14.44 -8.29 -25.01
C TYR A 332 -14.84 -9.27 -26.12
N ARG A 333 -15.73 -10.23 -25.83
CA ARG A 333 -16.23 -11.21 -26.82
C ARG A 333 -17.36 -10.66 -27.68
N VAL A 334 -18.19 -9.79 -27.13
CA VAL A 334 -19.36 -9.22 -27.83
C VAL A 334 -18.97 -8.02 -28.69
N TYR A 335 -17.92 -7.28 -28.30
CA TYR A 335 -17.47 -6.12 -29.08
C TYR A 335 -16.83 -6.57 -30.42
N PRO A 336 -17.09 -5.88 -31.54
CA PRO A 336 -16.60 -6.26 -32.86
C PRO A 336 -15.10 -5.92 -33.03
N ILE A 337 -14.24 -6.68 -32.34
CA ILE A 337 -12.78 -6.59 -32.45
C ILE A 337 -12.27 -7.73 -33.32
N ASP A 338 -11.31 -7.42 -34.20
CA ASP A 338 -10.57 -8.41 -34.95
C ASP A 338 -9.71 -9.29 -33.99
N GLN A 339 -10.22 -10.48 -33.68
CA GLN A 339 -9.56 -11.47 -32.84
C GLN A 339 -8.39 -12.17 -33.56
N ALA A 340 -8.33 -12.12 -34.90
CA ALA A 340 -7.28 -12.79 -35.68
C ALA A 340 -5.91 -12.07 -35.57
N LYS A 341 -5.92 -10.79 -35.21
CA LYS A 341 -4.71 -9.99 -34.97
C LYS A 341 -4.28 -9.94 -33.50
N LYS A 342 -4.98 -10.63 -32.60
CA LYS A 342 -4.73 -10.59 -31.15
C LYS A 342 -3.29 -10.96 -30.79
N GLY A 343 -2.74 -12.04 -31.35
CA GLY A 343 -1.38 -12.48 -31.07
C GLY A 343 -0.30 -11.51 -31.57
N GLN A 344 -0.52 -10.88 -32.72
CA GLN A 344 0.40 -9.88 -33.27
C GLN A 344 0.41 -8.60 -32.43
N ASP A 345 -0.77 -8.14 -32.03
CA ASP A 345 -0.92 -6.96 -31.18
C ASP A 345 -0.33 -7.19 -29.78
N LEU A 346 -0.52 -8.39 -29.20
CA LEU A 346 0.13 -8.76 -27.94
C LEU A 346 1.66 -8.74 -28.07
N SER A 347 2.21 -9.36 -29.12
CA SER A 347 3.65 -9.36 -29.38
C SER A 347 4.21 -7.94 -29.49
N ARG A 348 3.50 -7.02 -30.17
CA ARG A 348 3.88 -5.61 -30.28
C ARG A 348 3.91 -4.91 -28.91
N VAL A 349 2.91 -5.16 -28.06
CA VAL A 349 2.84 -4.56 -26.72
C VAL A 349 3.93 -5.09 -25.80
N LEU A 350 4.16 -6.40 -25.80
CA LEU A 350 5.21 -7.02 -24.98
C LEU A 350 6.60 -6.59 -25.45
N SER A 351 6.82 -6.48 -26.77
CA SER A 351 8.06 -5.97 -27.33
C SER A 351 8.34 -4.54 -26.87
N TRP A 352 7.32 -3.67 -26.91
CA TRP A 352 7.43 -2.30 -26.39
C TRP A 352 7.82 -2.27 -24.90
N ALA A 353 7.23 -3.13 -24.08
CA ALA A 353 7.56 -3.24 -22.66
C ALA A 353 9.01 -3.69 -22.43
N LEU A 354 9.48 -4.68 -23.20
CA LEU A 354 10.87 -5.16 -23.15
C LEU A 354 11.85 -4.07 -23.56
N PHE A 355 11.56 -3.30 -24.59
CA PHE A 355 12.43 -2.18 -24.97
C PHE A 355 12.50 -1.12 -23.89
N LEU A 356 11.39 -0.81 -23.23
CA LEU A 356 11.38 0.13 -22.11
C LEU A 356 12.25 -0.38 -20.96
N GLN A 357 12.10 -1.66 -20.57
CA GLN A 357 12.94 -2.31 -19.56
C GLN A 357 14.43 -2.31 -19.98
N ALA A 358 14.72 -2.63 -21.24
CA ALA A 358 16.07 -2.64 -21.78
C ALA A 358 16.74 -1.26 -21.72
N ILE A 359 16.01 -0.19 -22.04
CA ILE A 359 16.52 1.19 -21.96
C ILE A 359 16.89 1.54 -20.53
N VAL A 360 16.06 1.19 -19.55
CA VAL A 360 16.34 1.47 -18.13
C VAL A 360 17.60 0.71 -17.68
N VAL A 361 17.71 -0.57 -18.01
CA VAL A 361 18.90 -1.38 -17.65
C VAL A 361 20.15 -0.86 -18.37
N ALA A 362 20.05 -0.51 -19.65
CA ALA A 362 21.16 0.04 -20.42
C ALA A 362 21.69 1.35 -19.82
N ALA A 363 20.79 2.25 -19.42
CA ALA A 363 21.17 3.50 -18.75
C ALA A 363 21.95 3.24 -17.45
N VAL A 364 21.53 2.24 -16.66
CA VAL A 364 22.24 1.85 -15.44
C VAL A 364 23.62 1.25 -15.77
N TRP A 365 23.72 0.38 -16.77
CA TRP A 365 25.00 -0.25 -17.14
C TRP A 365 26.05 0.74 -17.63
N LEU A 366 25.64 1.81 -18.34
CA LEU A 366 26.54 2.89 -18.75
C LEU A 366 27.18 3.61 -17.54
N ILE A 367 26.44 3.71 -16.43
CA ILE A 367 26.94 4.34 -15.20
C ILE A 367 27.75 3.32 -14.38
N ALA A 368 27.22 2.13 -14.16
CA ALA A 368 27.70 1.20 -13.15
C ALA A 368 28.86 0.28 -13.58
N LEU A 369 28.93 -0.17 -14.84
CA LEU A 369 29.97 -1.11 -15.27
C LEU A 369 31.29 -0.38 -15.50
N PRO A 370 32.46 -0.86 -15.02
CA PRO A 370 33.74 -0.20 -15.23
C PRO A 370 34.38 -0.51 -16.60
N LYS A 371 34.20 -1.71 -17.14
CA LYS A 371 34.78 -2.18 -18.42
C LYS A 371 33.70 -2.62 -19.41
N GLU A 372 33.97 -2.47 -20.72
CA GLU A 372 33.12 -2.97 -21.84
C GLU A 372 31.63 -2.57 -21.77
N LYS A 373 31.35 -1.33 -21.34
CA LYS A 373 29.97 -0.83 -21.16
C LYS A 373 29.18 -0.79 -22.47
N ILE A 374 29.83 -0.42 -23.56
CA ILE A 374 29.18 -0.29 -24.87
C ILE A 374 28.84 -1.68 -25.44
N LEU A 375 29.77 -2.63 -25.32
CA LEU A 375 29.58 -4.01 -25.76
C LEU A 375 28.44 -4.70 -24.99
N SER A 376 28.41 -4.57 -23.66
CA SER A 376 27.35 -5.14 -22.83
C SER A 376 25.97 -4.57 -23.16
N VAL A 377 25.86 -3.25 -23.32
CA VAL A 377 24.61 -2.61 -23.77
C VAL A 377 24.21 -3.09 -25.17
N GLY A 378 25.15 -3.18 -26.11
CA GLY A 378 24.89 -3.69 -27.45
C GLY A 378 24.37 -5.14 -27.46
N LEU A 379 24.98 -6.00 -26.65
CA LEU A 379 24.54 -7.39 -26.45
C LEU A 379 23.13 -7.47 -25.85
N LEU A 380 22.83 -6.62 -24.86
CA LEU A 380 21.49 -6.54 -24.27
C LEU A 380 20.44 -6.10 -25.30
N LEU A 381 20.74 -5.09 -26.11
CA LEU A 381 19.83 -4.62 -27.16
C LEU A 381 19.62 -5.70 -28.24
N LEU A 382 20.69 -6.39 -28.67
CA LEU A 382 20.58 -7.52 -29.59
C LEU A 382 19.70 -8.64 -29.03
N TRP A 383 19.90 -9.02 -27.77
CA TRP A 383 19.09 -10.04 -27.12
C TRP A 383 17.61 -9.62 -27.02
N THR A 384 17.35 -8.36 -26.68
CA THR A 384 15.97 -7.84 -26.62
C THR A 384 15.30 -7.83 -27.99
N LEU A 385 16.04 -7.52 -29.06
CA LEU A 385 15.57 -7.60 -30.44
C LEU A 385 15.24 -9.04 -30.85
N LEU A 386 16.09 -10.00 -30.49
CA LEU A 386 15.86 -11.43 -30.75
C LEU A 386 14.60 -11.92 -30.02
N LEU A 387 14.44 -11.58 -28.74
CA LEU A 387 13.23 -11.93 -27.99
C LEU A 387 11.97 -11.27 -28.58
N ALA A 388 12.07 -10.00 -28.99
CA ALA A 388 10.97 -9.24 -29.57
C ALA A 388 10.51 -9.79 -30.93
N LYS A 389 11.45 -10.10 -31.83
CA LYS A 389 11.14 -10.49 -33.22
C LYS A 389 11.01 -11.99 -33.46
N ALA A 390 11.71 -12.84 -32.70
CA ALA A 390 11.68 -14.29 -32.89
C ALA A 390 10.77 -14.98 -31.87
N TYR A 391 11.09 -14.83 -30.58
CA TYR A 391 10.44 -15.59 -29.51
C TYR A 391 8.97 -15.19 -29.29
N LEU A 392 8.71 -13.90 -29.10
CA LEU A 392 7.35 -13.38 -28.84
C LEU A 392 6.33 -13.79 -29.92
N PRO A 393 6.54 -13.54 -31.23
CA PRO A 393 5.56 -13.90 -32.25
C PRO A 393 5.40 -15.41 -32.45
N TYR A 394 6.45 -16.20 -32.20
CA TYR A 394 6.34 -17.66 -32.19
C TYR A 394 5.43 -18.13 -31.05
N LYS A 395 5.68 -17.63 -29.84
CA LYS A 395 4.96 -18.05 -28.64
C LYS A 395 3.52 -17.56 -28.61
N THR A 396 3.24 -16.33 -29.05
CA THR A 396 1.87 -15.81 -29.11
C THR A 396 1.00 -16.57 -30.12
N LYS A 397 1.58 -17.02 -31.24
CA LYS A 397 0.88 -17.89 -32.21
C LYS A 397 0.53 -19.24 -31.60
N GLU A 398 1.41 -19.80 -30.76
CA GLU A 398 1.16 -21.05 -30.04
C GLU A 398 0.02 -20.91 -29.03
N VAL A 399 0.02 -19.83 -28.24
CA VAL A 399 -1.05 -19.52 -27.27
C VAL A 399 -2.39 -19.32 -27.98
N GLU A 400 -2.41 -18.61 -29.11
CA GLU A 400 -3.63 -18.40 -29.89
C GLU A 400 -4.17 -19.70 -30.53
N LYS A 401 -3.27 -20.61 -30.97
CA LYS A 401 -3.66 -21.96 -31.42
C LYS A 401 -4.29 -22.74 -30.26
N ARG A 402 -3.67 -22.77 -29.08
CA ARG A 402 -4.23 -23.47 -27.91
C ARG A 402 -5.62 -22.93 -27.52
N ALA A 403 -5.82 -21.61 -27.56
CA ALA A 403 -7.13 -21.00 -27.30
C ALA A 403 -8.21 -21.38 -28.34
N ARG A 404 -7.83 -21.55 -29.62
CA ARG A 404 -8.73 -21.99 -30.69
C ARG A 404 -9.04 -23.49 -30.66
N TYR A 405 -8.05 -24.34 -30.42
CA TYR A 405 -8.20 -25.80 -30.46
C TYR A 405 -8.65 -26.41 -29.13
N GLY A 406 -8.30 -25.82 -27.98
CA GLY A 406 -8.81 -26.25 -26.66
C GLY A 406 -10.34 -26.07 -26.52
N LYS A 407 -10.95 -25.20 -27.32
CA LYS A 407 -12.42 -25.08 -27.42
C LYS A 407 -13.09 -26.21 -28.21
N LYS A 408 -12.37 -26.95 -29.05
CA LYS A 408 -12.95 -28.08 -29.81
C LYS A 408 -13.09 -29.35 -28.96
N SER A 409 -12.28 -29.56 -27.93
CA SER A 409 -12.42 -30.73 -27.04
C SER A 409 -13.51 -30.56 -25.98
N GLY A 410 -13.87 -29.32 -25.61
CA GLY A 410 -14.95 -29.03 -24.66
C GLY A 410 -16.36 -29.04 -25.26
N ARG A 411 -16.52 -29.28 -26.56
CA ARG A 411 -17.83 -29.46 -27.25
C ARG A 411 -18.20 -30.93 -27.49
N ARG A 412 -17.40 -31.87 -26.97
CA ARG A 412 -17.71 -33.30 -26.90
C ARG A 412 -17.62 -33.77 -25.46
N LYS A 413 -18.46 -33.24 -24.57
CA LYS A 413 -18.93 -33.92 -23.36
C LYS A 413 -20.30 -33.39 -23.02
#